data_AF-A0A6P3Z8C6-F1
#
_entry.id   AF-A0A6P3Z8C6-F1
#
_cell.length_a   1.000
_cell.length_b   1.000
_cell.length_c   1.000
_cell.angle_alpha   90.00
_cell.angle_beta   90.00
_cell.angle_gamma   90.00
#
_symmetry.space_group_name_H-M   'P 1'
#
loop_
_entity.id
_entity.type
_entity.pdbx_description
1 polymer ?
#
loop_
_entity_poly.entity_id
_entity_poly.type
_entity_poly.pdbx_seq_one_letter_code
_entity_poly.pdbx_strand_id
1 'polypeptide(L)'
;LKLEGVDVDEEETISEPDLLAEIMEIREAVEEAADSQALKQLQSQMQEKLEHWSNLFAIAFRNRNFGDARKSIRRMTYYERVNEEIVKKL
;
A
#
# COMPACT_ATOMS: atom_id res chain seq x y z
N LEU A 1 5.78 1.31 -16.03
CA LEU A 1 6.82 0.25 -15.93
C LEU A 1 6.75 -0.77 -17.07
N LYS A 2 5.56 -1.25 -17.47
CA LYS A 2 5.41 -2.17 -18.61
C LYS A 2 6.07 -1.69 -19.92
N LEU A 3 5.95 -0.41 -20.27
CA LEU A 3 6.61 0.17 -21.46
C LEU A 3 8.15 0.17 -21.37
N GLU A 4 8.71 0.09 -20.16
CA GLU A 4 10.15 -0.04 -19.91
C GLU A 4 10.58 -1.51 -19.76
N GLY A 5 9.69 -2.47 -20.09
CA GLY A 5 9.95 -3.91 -20.00
C GLY A 5 9.92 -4.48 -18.58
N VAL A 6 9.47 -3.71 -17.60
CA VAL A 6 9.38 -4.15 -16.20
C VAL A 6 7.96 -4.59 -15.90
N ASP A 7 7.82 -5.89 -15.63
CA ASP A 7 6.55 -6.46 -15.19
C ASP A 7 6.31 -6.18 -13.70
N VAL A 8 5.05 -5.85 -13.41
CA VAL A 8 4.56 -5.58 -12.07
C VAL A 8 3.34 -6.46 -11.89
N ASP A 9 3.56 -7.59 -11.23
CA ASP A 9 2.46 -8.39 -10.73
C ASP A 9 1.89 -7.70 -9.49
N GLU A 10 0.68 -7.16 -9.64
CA GLU A 10 -0.08 -6.47 -8.59
C GLU A 10 -0.92 -7.47 -7.77
N GLU A 11 -1.06 -8.72 -8.22
CA GLU A 11 -1.80 -9.80 -7.55
C GLU A 11 -0.90 -10.80 -6.82
N GLU A 12 0.43 -10.66 -6.94
CA GLU A 12 1.39 -11.55 -6.28
C GLU A 12 1.17 -11.59 -4.75
N THR A 13 1.58 -12.70 -4.11
CA THR A 13 1.63 -12.81 -2.65
C THR A 13 2.73 -11.90 -2.08
N ILE A 14 2.48 -11.25 -0.92
CA ILE A 14 3.52 -10.46 -0.24
C ILE A 14 4.68 -11.38 0.13
N SER A 15 5.80 -11.23 -0.56
CA SER A 15 7.05 -11.96 -0.29
C SER A 15 8.02 -11.18 0.62
N GLU A 16 7.79 -9.87 0.81
CA GLU A 16 8.56 -9.01 1.71
C GLU A 16 8.04 -9.15 3.16
N PRO A 17 8.78 -9.78 4.10
CA PRO A 17 8.28 -10.06 5.44
C PRO A 17 7.85 -8.81 6.20
N ASP A 18 8.60 -7.71 6.06
CA ASP A 18 8.30 -6.44 6.73
C ASP A 18 6.98 -5.84 6.23
N LEU A 19 6.72 -5.93 4.92
CA LEU A 19 5.47 -5.46 4.34
C LEU A 19 4.31 -6.36 4.77
N LEU A 20 4.53 -7.68 4.83
CA LEU A 20 3.49 -8.61 5.25
C LEU A 20 3.08 -8.34 6.70
N ALA A 21 4.07 -8.20 7.61
CA ALA A 21 3.82 -7.87 9.01
C ALA A 21 3.07 -6.55 9.14
N GLU A 22 3.50 -5.50 8.44
CA GLU A 22 2.84 -4.19 8.44
C GLU A 22 1.38 -4.29 7.97
N ILE A 23 1.11 -4.99 6.86
CA ILE A 23 -0.25 -5.16 6.33
C ILE A 23 -1.13 -5.99 7.28
N MET A 24 -0.57 -7.03 7.92
CA MET A 24 -1.29 -7.83 8.90
C MET A 24 -1.68 -7.01 10.13
N GLU A 25 -0.76 -6.21 10.67
CA GLU A 25 -1.02 -5.32 11.82
C GLU A 25 -2.13 -4.31 11.50
N ILE A 26 -2.08 -3.70 10.32
CA ILE A 26 -3.15 -2.77 9.92
C ILE A 26 -4.49 -3.50 9.82
N ARG A 27 -4.53 -4.70 9.23
CA ARG A 27 -5.76 -5.49 9.11
C ARG A 27 -6.35 -5.88 10.46
N GLU A 28 -5.49 -6.23 11.42
CA GLU A 28 -5.92 -6.48 12.81
C GLU A 28 -6.54 -5.22 13.41
N ALA A 29 -5.90 -4.06 13.27
CA ALA A 29 -6.45 -2.79 13.74
C ALA A 29 -7.79 -2.42 13.06
N VAL A 30 -7.96 -2.71 11.77
CA VAL A 30 -9.24 -2.55 11.06
C VAL A 30 -10.28 -3.50 11.63
N GLU A 31 -9.89 -4.72 11.99
CA GLU A 31 -10.82 -5.70 12.55
C GLU A 31 -11.27 -5.32 13.97
N GLU A 32 -10.36 -4.81 14.79
CA GLU A 32 -10.60 -4.40 16.18
C GLU A 32 -11.24 -3.01 16.32
N ALA A 33 -11.31 -2.22 15.23
CA ALA A 33 -11.90 -0.89 15.27
C ALA A 33 -13.36 -0.91 15.75
N ALA A 34 -13.61 -0.31 16.92
CA ALA A 34 -14.91 -0.35 17.59
C ALA A 34 -15.95 0.62 16.99
N ASP A 35 -15.51 1.65 16.27
CA ASP A 35 -16.38 2.68 15.72
C ASP A 35 -15.88 3.30 14.41
N SER A 36 -16.76 4.07 13.78
CA SER A 36 -16.46 4.77 12.52
C SER A 36 -15.37 5.83 12.65
N GLN A 37 -15.08 6.33 13.86
CA GLN A 37 -14.02 7.32 14.07
C GLN A 37 -12.65 6.64 14.02
N ALA A 38 -12.49 5.48 14.65
CA ALA A 38 -11.29 4.67 14.56
C ALA A 38 -11.00 4.24 13.11
N LEU A 39 -12.04 3.81 12.37
CA LEU A 39 -11.91 3.47 10.95
C LEU A 39 -11.47 4.67 10.09
N LYS A 40 -12.00 5.88 10.34
CA LYS A 40 -11.55 7.10 9.64
C LYS A 40 -10.10 7.47 9.95
N GLN A 41 -9.63 7.22 11.17
CA GLN A 41 -8.23 7.42 11.52
C GLN A 41 -7.32 6.45 10.76
N LEU A 42 -7.70 5.16 10.68
CA LEU A 42 -6.98 4.16 9.88
C LEU A 42 -6.99 4.53 8.39
N GLN A 43 -8.12 5.01 7.87
CA GLN A 43 -8.22 5.51 6.49
C GLN A 43 -7.24 6.67 6.25
N SER A 44 -7.15 7.64 7.17
CA SER A 44 -6.19 8.75 7.06
C SER A 44 -4.75 8.25 7.02
N GLN A 45 -4.40 7.27 7.85
CA GLN A 45 -3.07 6.66 7.84
C GLN A 45 -2.76 5.95 6.52
N MET A 46 -3.75 5.27 5.92
CA MET A 46 -3.57 4.66 4.59
C MET A 46 -3.32 5.72 3.53
N GLN A 47 -4.06 6.83 3.58
CA GLN A 47 -3.88 7.94 2.64
C GLN A 47 -2.48 8.57 2.75
N GLU A 48 -1.97 8.76 3.97
CA GLU A 48 -0.61 9.26 4.20
C GLU A 48 0.46 8.30 3.66
N LYS A 49 0.30 6.99 3.86
CA LYS A 49 1.20 5.98 3.31
C LYS A 49 1.16 5.97 1.78
N LEU A 50 -0.03 6.06 1.18
CA LEU A 50 -0.18 6.14 -0.28
C LEU A 50 0.51 7.37 -0.85
N GLU A 51 0.35 8.53 -0.23
CA GLU A 51 1.04 9.76 -0.65
C GLU A 51 2.57 9.61 -0.55
N HIS A 52 3.08 9.05 0.56
CA HIS A 52 4.50 8.81 0.75
C HIS A 52 5.07 7.89 -0.35
N TRP A 53 4.44 6.74 -0.60
CA TRP A 53 4.92 5.78 -1.60
C TRP A 53 4.72 6.27 -3.05
N SER A 54 3.71 7.10 -3.30
CA SER A 54 3.53 7.77 -4.60
C SER A 54 4.69 8.74 -4.89
N ASN A 55 5.11 9.51 -3.88
CA ASN A 55 6.27 10.39 -3.99
C ASN A 55 7.57 9.60 -4.25
N LEU A 56 7.78 8.50 -3.53
CA LEU A 56 8.94 7.61 -3.76
C LEU A 56 8.90 6.99 -5.16
N PHE A 57 7.74 6.53 -5.62
CA PHE A 57 7.55 6.03 -6.97
C PHE A 57 7.95 7.09 -8.01
N ALA A 58 7.47 8.33 -7.87
CA ALA A 58 7.78 9.41 -8.80
C ALA A 58 9.28 9.73 -8.86
N ILE A 59 9.99 9.66 -7.72
CA ILE A 59 11.45 9.83 -7.66
C ILE A 59 12.14 8.65 -8.36
N ALA A 60 11.80 7.42 -8.00
CA ALA A 60 12.41 6.21 -8.54
C ALA A 60 12.20 6.10 -10.06
N PHE A 61 10.99 6.39 -10.53
CA PHE A 61 10.64 6.36 -11.95
C PHE A 61 11.44 7.40 -12.76
N ARG A 62 11.52 8.65 -12.28
CA ARG A 62 12.34 9.71 -12.93
C ARG A 62 13.81 9.33 -13.02
N ASN A 63 14.33 8.68 -11.99
CA ASN A 63 15.72 8.21 -11.94
C ASN A 63 15.95 6.91 -12.72
N ARG A 64 14.93 6.36 -13.40
CA ARG A 64 14.95 5.03 -14.05
C ARG A 64 15.35 3.89 -13.09
N ASN A 65 15.19 4.09 -11.79
CA ASN A 65 15.36 3.06 -10.78
C ASN A 65 14.07 2.25 -10.70
N PHE A 66 13.90 1.32 -11.64
CA PHE A 66 12.66 0.56 -11.74
C PHE A 66 12.48 -0.50 -10.65
N GLY A 67 13.55 -0.89 -9.94
CA GLY A 67 13.46 -1.75 -8.77
C GLY A 67 12.66 -1.07 -7.66
N ASP A 68 13.06 0.14 -7.28
CA ASP A 68 12.36 0.92 -6.26
C ASP A 68 10.99 1.41 -6.72
N ALA A 69 10.84 1.71 -8.03
CA ALA A 69 9.54 2.03 -8.59
C ALA A 69 8.57 0.84 -8.47
N ARG A 70 9.03 -0.39 -8.77
CA ARG A 70 8.22 -1.60 -8.61
C ARG A 70 7.87 -1.86 -7.15
N LYS A 71 8.84 -1.69 -6.23
CA LYS A 71 8.61 -1.80 -4.79
C LYS A 71 7.53 -0.83 -4.31
N SER A 72 7.59 0.41 -4.79
CA SER A 72 6.61 1.45 -4.43
C SER A 72 5.21 1.10 -4.92
N ILE A 73 5.06 0.62 -6.17
CA ILE A 73 3.75 0.17 -6.70
C ILE A 73 3.19 -0.96 -5.83
N ARG A 74 3.98 -2.01 -5.56
CA ARG A 74 3.52 -3.15 -4.76
C ARG A 74 2.98 -2.72 -3.40
N ARG A 75 3.71 -1.84 -2.71
CA ARG A 75 3.26 -1.32 -1.41
C ARG A 75 1.97 -0.53 -1.52
N MET A 76 1.86 0.37 -2.50
CA MET A 76 0.62 1.11 -2.74
C MET A 76 -0.57 0.18 -3.02
N THR A 77 -0.40 -0.87 -3.82
CA THR A 77 -1.47 -1.85 -4.09
C THR A 77 -2.03 -2.49 -2.82
N TYR A 78 -1.19 -2.85 -1.84
CA TYR A 78 -1.70 -3.41 -0.58
C TYR A 78 -2.35 -2.38 0.33
N TYR A 79 -1.82 -1.15 0.39
CA TYR A 79 -2.50 -0.09 1.14
C TYR A 79 -3.86 0.28 0.53
N GLU A 80 -3.99 0.27 -0.81
CA GLU A 80 -5.28 0.43 -1.48
C GLU A 80 -6.26 -0.68 -1.11
N ARG A 81 -5.83 -1.94 -1.11
CA ARG A 81 -6.68 -3.08 -0.67
C ARG A 81 -7.15 -2.95 0.77
N VAL A 82 -6.26 -2.56 1.68
CA VAL A 82 -6.63 -2.32 3.08
C VAL A 82 -7.57 -1.12 3.19
N ASN A 83 -7.37 -0.06 2.40
CA ASN A 83 -8.28 1.07 2.36
C ASN A 83 -9.68 0.67 1.87
N GLU A 84 -9.78 -0.22 0.89
CA GLU A 84 -11.07 -0.80 0.47
C GLU A 84 -11.74 -1.61 1.58
N GLU A 85 -10.97 -2.37 2.37
CA GLU A 85 -11.48 -3.11 3.54
C GLU A 85 -12.03 -2.14 4.60
N ILE A 86 -11.33 -1.04 4.87
CA ILE A 86 -11.79 0.03 5.78
C ILE A 86 -13.09 0.65 5.29
N VAL A 87 -13.14 1.04 4.01
CA VAL A 87 -14.33 1.67 3.40
C VAL A 87 -15.55 0.74 3.43
N LYS A 88 -15.35 -0.58 3.28
CA LYS A 88 -16.43 -1.57 3.39
C LYS A 88 -16.98 -1.72 4.81
N LYS A 89 -16.18 -1.42 5.83
CA LYS A 89 -16.54 -1.54 7.25
C LYS A 89 -17.15 -0.25 7.83
N LEU A 90 -16.91 0.89 7.19
CA LEU A 90 -17.54 2.18 7.49
C LEU A 90 -19.04 2.19 7.15
#